data_AF-A0A2D3WDR2-F1
#
_entry.id   AF-A0A2D3WDR2-F1
#
_cell.length_a   1.000
_cell.length_b   1.000
_cell.length_c   1.000
_cell.angle_alpha   90.00
_cell.angle_beta   90.00
_cell.angle_gamma   90.00
#
_symmetry.space_group_name_H-M   'P 1'
#
loop_
_entity.id
_entity.type
_entity.pdbx_description
1 polymer ?
#
loop_
_entity_poly.entity_id
_entity_poly.type
_entity_poly.pdbx_seq_one_letter_code
_entity_poly.pdbx_strand_id
1 'polypeptide(L)'
;MRVNKAAQLYLDDIIDRDSVICFRIYTQHSDQQIKNKTSRRIVPIHPKLIELGFLDYTKELQKRGEERILPQLFFTNDKGYGQAFSKKFNNKKFKAEWIDLTTLQNEKLLKDFHSFRHTFASKMSGRVLDSQLNFLMRHEGKSENQKRYIVQNQKVLLEAIQKMDIAGIIFPTLN
;
A
#
# COMPACT_ATOMS: atom_id res chain seq x y z
N MET A 1 -0.43 2.40 -3.24
CA MET A 1 1.00 2.40 -2.87
C MET A 1 1.87 2.01 -4.07
N ARG A 2 3.18 2.33 -4.13
CA ARG A 2 4.10 1.77 -5.16
C ARG A 2 4.63 0.41 -4.71
N VAL A 3 4.90 -0.52 -5.63
CA VAL A 3 5.30 -1.93 -5.34
C VAL A 3 6.40 -2.03 -4.30
N ASN A 4 7.59 -1.46 -4.57
CA ASN A 4 8.73 -1.62 -3.66
C ASN A 4 8.45 -1.02 -2.26
N LYS A 5 7.56 -0.01 -2.16
CA LYS A 5 7.18 0.57 -0.86
C LYS A 5 6.31 -0.36 -0.03
N ALA A 6 5.50 -1.21 -0.68
CA ALA A 6 4.74 -2.25 -0.01
C ALA A 6 5.63 -3.45 0.33
N ALA A 7 6.46 -3.86 -0.62
CA ALA A 7 7.29 -5.06 -0.54
C ALA A 7 8.35 -5.03 0.56
N GLN A 8 8.87 -3.84 0.90
CA GLN A 8 9.98 -3.68 1.86
C GLN A 8 9.53 -3.37 3.30
N LEU A 9 8.22 -3.39 3.59
CA LEU A 9 7.71 -3.01 4.91
C LEU A 9 8.13 -4.03 5.97
N TYR A 10 8.59 -3.50 7.10
CA TYR A 10 8.80 -4.25 8.32
C TYR A 10 7.54 -4.24 9.19
N LEU A 11 7.48 -5.14 10.15
CA LEU A 11 6.40 -5.15 11.14
C LEU A 11 6.39 -3.88 12.00
N ASP A 12 7.57 -3.32 12.29
CA ASP A 12 7.72 -2.07 13.03
C ASP A 12 7.34 -0.82 12.22
N ASP A 13 7.08 -0.96 10.91
CA ASP A 13 6.48 0.09 10.09
C ASP A 13 4.96 0.17 10.23
N ILE A 14 4.33 -0.75 10.98
CA ILE A 14 2.94 -0.65 11.41
C ILE A 14 2.90 0.09 12.74
N ILE A 15 2.53 1.37 12.68
CA ILE A 15 2.60 2.28 13.83
C ILE A 15 1.22 2.78 14.20
N ASP A 16 0.99 3.03 15.49
CA ASP A 16 -0.08 3.93 15.93
C ASP A 16 0.41 5.38 15.81
N ARG A 17 -0.37 6.19 15.11
CA ARG A 17 -0.16 7.63 15.03
C ARG A 17 -1.48 8.34 15.29
N ASP A 18 -1.58 9.01 16.43
CA ASP A 18 -2.77 9.77 16.85
C ASP A 18 -4.03 8.90 16.93
N SER A 19 -3.87 7.67 17.46
CA SER A 19 -4.91 6.63 17.55
C SER A 19 -5.38 6.10 16.20
N VAL A 20 -4.55 6.23 15.17
CA VAL A 20 -4.79 5.71 13.82
C VAL A 20 -3.64 4.78 13.44
N ILE A 21 -3.95 3.52 13.15
CA ILE A 21 -2.95 2.57 12.66
C ILE A 21 -2.53 2.95 11.23
N CYS A 22 -1.23 3.05 11.01
CA CYS A 22 -0.64 3.55 9.78
C CYS A 22 0.52 2.71 9.28
N PHE A 23 0.75 2.74 7.98
CA PHE A 23 2.01 2.37 7.35
C PHE A 23 3.01 3.53 7.41
N ARG A 24 4.18 3.31 8.00
CA ARG A 24 5.32 4.23 7.95
C ARG A 24 6.19 3.93 6.74
N ILE A 25 6.18 4.80 5.74
CA ILE A 25 6.93 4.60 4.49
C ILE A 25 8.22 5.40 4.53
N TYR A 26 9.17 4.93 5.33
CA TYR A 26 10.44 5.59 5.65
C TYR A 26 11.60 4.68 5.21
N THR A 27 12.82 5.06 5.58
CA THR A 27 14.02 4.22 5.55
C THR A 27 14.49 4.09 6.99
N GLN A 28 14.03 3.07 7.68
CA GLN A 28 14.42 2.76 9.06
C GLN A 28 15.47 1.65 9.10
N HIS A 29 15.37 0.74 8.13
CA HIS A 29 16.30 -0.36 7.95
C HIS A 29 17.21 -0.12 6.74
N SER A 30 18.41 -0.71 6.76
CA SER A 30 19.48 -0.46 5.78
C SER A 30 19.11 -0.85 4.35
N ASP A 31 18.22 -1.82 4.18
CA ASP A 31 17.79 -2.35 2.89
C ASP A 31 16.46 -1.75 2.38
N GLN A 32 15.89 -0.81 3.13
CA GLN A 32 14.74 -0.02 2.67
C GLN A 32 15.21 1.13 1.79
N GLN A 33 14.58 1.25 0.63
CA GLN A 33 14.92 2.30 -0.33
C GLN A 33 13.75 3.28 -0.45
N ILE A 34 14.03 4.58 -0.55
CA ILE A 34 13.09 5.62 -1.00
C ILE A 34 13.80 6.55 -1.98
N LYS A 35 13.08 7.06 -2.99
CA LYS A 35 13.70 7.85 -4.08
C LYS A 35 14.34 9.15 -3.58
N ASN A 36 13.78 9.76 -2.53
CA ASN A 36 14.24 11.02 -1.93
C ASN A 36 13.62 11.20 -0.52
N LYS A 37 14.15 12.11 0.30
CA LYS A 37 13.60 12.41 1.64
C LYS A 37 12.13 12.86 1.58
N THR A 38 11.74 13.56 0.52
CA THR A 38 10.36 13.95 0.25
C THR A 38 9.44 12.75 -0.01
N SER A 39 9.99 11.54 -0.21
CA SER A 39 9.25 10.28 -0.31
C SER A 39 8.82 9.66 1.04
N ARG A 40 9.19 10.25 2.18
CA ARG A 40 8.73 9.85 3.53
C ARG A 40 7.28 10.27 3.79
N ARG A 41 6.45 9.34 4.25
CA ARG A 41 5.06 9.62 4.66
C ARG A 41 4.54 8.53 5.59
N ILE A 42 3.59 8.93 6.42
CA ILE A 42 2.74 8.03 7.20
C ILE A 42 1.40 7.98 6.47
N VAL A 43 0.87 6.76 6.26
CA VAL A 43 -0.38 6.54 5.51
C VAL A 43 -1.30 5.68 6.38
N PRO A 44 -2.52 6.15 6.70
CA PRO A 44 -3.47 5.35 7.45
C PRO A 44 -3.80 4.03 6.76
N ILE A 45 -4.00 2.99 7.57
CA ILE A 45 -4.49 1.70 7.09
C ILE A 45 -6.01 1.81 6.96
N HIS A 46 -6.53 1.43 5.79
CA HIS A 46 -7.97 1.44 5.57
C HIS A 46 -8.65 0.41 6.51
N PRO A 47 -9.76 0.75 7.19
CA PRO A 47 -10.42 -0.17 8.13
C PRO A 47 -10.79 -1.52 7.51
N LYS A 48 -11.20 -1.52 6.23
CA LYS A 48 -11.46 -2.76 5.49
C LYS A 48 -10.26 -3.72 5.47
N LEU A 49 -9.02 -3.23 5.40
CA LEU A 49 -7.84 -4.10 5.45
C LEU A 49 -7.63 -4.69 6.86
N ILE A 50 -7.96 -3.91 7.90
CA ILE A 50 -7.94 -4.38 9.29
C ILE A 50 -9.01 -5.46 9.50
N GLU A 51 -10.23 -5.22 9.02
CA GLU A 51 -11.36 -6.18 9.06
C GLU A 51 -11.03 -7.50 8.36
N LEU A 52 -10.24 -7.45 7.28
CA LEU A 52 -9.77 -8.65 6.58
C LEU A 52 -8.72 -9.46 7.36
N GLY A 53 -8.35 -9.05 8.59
CA GLY A 53 -7.42 -9.78 9.44
C GLY A 53 -5.96 -9.36 9.30
N PHE A 54 -5.67 -8.19 8.70
CA PHE A 54 -4.30 -7.73 8.51
C PHE A 54 -3.51 -7.61 9.83
N LEU A 55 -4.13 -7.09 10.89
CA LEU A 55 -3.44 -6.96 12.18
C LEU A 55 -3.16 -8.32 12.82
N ASP A 56 -4.07 -9.29 12.67
CA ASP A 56 -3.84 -10.63 13.20
C ASP A 56 -2.74 -11.34 12.41
N TYR A 57 -2.69 -11.18 11.08
CA TYR A 57 -1.55 -11.61 10.27
C TYR A 57 -0.21 -11.05 10.77
N THR A 58 -0.15 -9.75 11.11
CA THR A 58 1.09 -9.16 11.65
C THR A 58 1.48 -9.76 13.01
N LYS A 59 0.52 -10.06 13.89
CA LYS A 59 0.79 -10.72 15.17
C LYS A 59 1.33 -12.14 14.97
N GLU A 60 0.77 -12.90 14.02
CA GLU A 60 1.26 -14.25 13.71
C GLU A 60 2.68 -14.24 13.11
N LEU A 61 3.02 -13.22 12.31
CA LEU A 61 4.39 -13.01 11.86
C LEU A 61 5.33 -12.74 13.05
N GLN A 62 4.95 -11.87 13.98
CA GLN A 62 5.74 -11.60 15.19
C GLN A 62 5.97 -12.87 16.02
N LYS A 63 4.94 -13.70 16.22
CA LYS A 63 5.05 -14.98 16.94
C LYS A 63 6.02 -15.96 16.27
N ARG A 64 6.11 -15.92 14.94
CA ARG A 64 7.06 -16.74 14.16
C ARG A 64 8.48 -16.18 14.14
N GLY A 65 8.72 -15.01 14.73
CA GLY A 65 10.03 -14.34 14.71
C GLY A 65 10.35 -13.70 13.36
N GLU A 66 9.35 -13.49 12.50
CA GLU A 66 9.52 -12.79 11.25
C GLU A 66 9.66 -11.28 11.52
N GLU A 67 10.47 -10.58 10.73
CA GLU A 67 10.65 -9.13 10.86
C GLU A 67 9.83 -8.33 9.83
N ARG A 68 9.47 -8.98 8.72
CA ARG A 68 8.84 -8.34 7.54
C ARG A 68 7.38 -8.72 7.42
N ILE A 69 6.61 -7.83 6.80
CA ILE A 69 5.20 -8.09 6.45
C ILE A 69 5.10 -9.13 5.32
N LEU A 70 6.11 -9.22 4.46
CA LEU A 70 6.15 -10.18 3.35
C LEU A 70 7.49 -10.95 3.40
N PRO A 71 7.67 -11.84 4.39
CA PRO A 71 8.95 -12.52 4.63
C PRO A 71 9.40 -13.43 3.48
N GLN A 72 8.46 -13.88 2.63
CA GLN A 72 8.73 -14.71 1.46
C GLN A 72 9.44 -13.98 0.30
N LEU A 73 9.62 -12.65 0.38
CA LEU A 73 10.26 -11.87 -0.67
C LEU A 73 11.77 -11.83 -0.47
N PHE A 74 12.51 -12.13 -1.53
CA PHE A 74 13.96 -11.97 -1.55
C PHE A 74 14.37 -10.59 -2.04
N PHE A 75 15.46 -10.07 -1.49
CA PHE A 75 16.07 -8.83 -1.95
C PHE A 75 16.79 -9.06 -3.29
N THR A 76 16.69 -8.09 -4.20
CA THR A 76 17.47 -8.06 -5.43
C THR A 76 18.31 -6.80 -5.47
N ASN A 77 19.62 -6.94 -5.75
CA ASN A 77 20.52 -5.80 -5.95
C ASN A 77 19.91 -4.79 -6.94
N ASP A 78 20.03 -3.50 -6.62
CA ASP A 78 19.48 -2.35 -7.36
C ASP A 78 17.95 -2.26 -7.51
N LYS A 79 17.21 -3.33 -7.25
CA LYS A 79 15.75 -3.42 -7.44
C LYS A 79 14.96 -3.59 -6.15
N GLY A 80 15.65 -3.89 -5.05
CA GLY A 80 15.05 -4.16 -3.74
C GLY A 80 14.11 -5.35 -3.78
N TYR A 81 13.09 -5.33 -2.93
CA TYR A 81 12.06 -6.38 -2.83
C TYR A 81 10.99 -6.29 -3.92
N GLY A 82 10.91 -5.16 -4.63
CA GLY A 82 9.88 -4.91 -5.61
C GLY A 82 9.88 -5.89 -6.79
N GLN A 83 11.05 -6.37 -7.23
CA GLN A 83 11.15 -7.34 -8.32
C GLN A 83 10.52 -8.69 -7.93
N ALA A 84 10.88 -9.22 -6.75
CA ALA A 84 10.32 -10.47 -6.24
C ALA A 84 8.80 -10.38 -6.10
N PHE A 85 8.30 -9.26 -5.56
CA PHE A 85 6.87 -9.00 -5.45
C PHE A 85 6.21 -8.98 -6.83
N SER A 86 6.74 -8.20 -7.78
CA SER A 86 6.17 -8.10 -9.13
C SER A 86 6.15 -9.45 -9.85
N LYS A 87 7.18 -10.28 -9.68
CA LYS A 87 7.23 -11.63 -10.25
C LYS A 87 6.14 -12.53 -9.68
N LYS A 88 5.95 -12.52 -8.35
CA LYS A 88 4.87 -13.27 -7.69
C LYS A 88 3.50 -12.75 -8.12
N PHE A 89 3.29 -11.44 -8.10
CA PHE A 89 2.03 -10.81 -8.48
C PHE A 89 1.68 -11.10 -9.94
N ASN A 90 2.64 -11.05 -10.87
CA ASN A 90 2.42 -11.32 -12.29
C ASN A 90 2.35 -12.81 -12.66
N ASN A 91 2.50 -13.72 -11.68
CA ASN A 91 2.27 -15.13 -11.91
C ASN A 91 0.79 -15.39 -12.23
N LYS A 92 0.48 -15.98 -13.39
CA LYS A 92 -0.89 -16.25 -13.82
C LYS A 92 -1.67 -17.15 -12.87
N LYS A 93 -1.03 -18.16 -12.26
CA LYS A 93 -1.67 -19.04 -11.27
C LYS A 93 -2.07 -18.24 -10.03
N PHE A 94 -1.15 -17.41 -9.53
CA PHE A 94 -1.43 -16.53 -8.40
C PHE A 94 -2.57 -15.55 -8.72
N LYS A 95 -2.63 -14.97 -9.92
CA LYS A 95 -3.75 -14.08 -10.28
C LYS A 95 -5.08 -14.81 -10.42
N ALA A 96 -5.07 -16.05 -10.91
CA ALA A 96 -6.28 -16.85 -11.09
C ALA A 96 -6.98 -17.22 -9.77
N GLU A 97 -6.30 -17.05 -8.63
CA GLU A 97 -6.91 -17.20 -7.30
C GLU A 97 -7.93 -16.07 -6.99
N TRP A 98 -7.85 -14.92 -7.67
CA TRP A 98 -8.68 -13.72 -7.36
C TRP A 98 -9.18 -12.94 -8.59
N ILE A 99 -8.76 -13.31 -9.79
CA ILE A 99 -9.19 -12.70 -11.06
C ILE A 99 -9.73 -13.81 -11.95
N ASP A 100 -10.90 -13.59 -12.55
CA ASP A 100 -11.51 -14.54 -13.48
C ASP A 100 -10.61 -14.81 -14.70
N LEU A 101 -10.66 -16.04 -15.19
CA LEU A 101 -9.82 -16.49 -16.31
C LEU A 101 -10.07 -15.68 -17.59
N THR A 102 -11.30 -15.22 -17.82
CA THR A 102 -11.65 -14.41 -18.98
C THR A 102 -10.95 -13.06 -18.98
N THR A 103 -10.83 -12.41 -17.82
CA THR A 103 -10.05 -11.18 -17.66
C THR A 103 -8.56 -11.44 -17.81
N LEU A 104 -8.04 -12.58 -17.33
CA LEU A 104 -6.62 -12.93 -17.44
C LEU A 104 -6.18 -13.31 -18.87
N GLN A 105 -7.10 -13.79 -19.70
CA GLN A 105 -6.85 -14.14 -21.10
C GLN A 105 -6.99 -12.93 -22.04
N ASN A 106 -7.53 -11.81 -21.55
CA ASN A 106 -7.67 -10.61 -22.35
C ASN A 106 -6.33 -9.86 -22.46
N GLU A 107 -5.64 -10.03 -23.59
CA GLU A 107 -4.34 -9.40 -23.88
C GLU A 107 -4.39 -7.86 -23.88
N LYS A 108 -5.57 -7.25 -24.02
CA LYS A 108 -5.76 -5.79 -23.93
C LYS A 108 -5.85 -5.29 -22.48
N LEU A 109 -6.02 -6.19 -21.50
CA LEU A 109 -6.15 -5.88 -20.07
C LEU A 109 -4.93 -6.36 -19.28
N LEU A 110 -3.75 -5.84 -19.61
CA LEU A 110 -2.53 -6.09 -18.84
C LEU A 110 -2.61 -5.40 -17.46
N LYS A 111 -3.18 -6.10 -16.47
CA LYS A 111 -3.26 -5.61 -15.08
C LYS A 111 -2.02 -6.03 -14.30
N ASP A 112 -1.26 -5.06 -13.83
CA ASP A 112 -0.14 -5.23 -12.90
C ASP A 112 -0.47 -4.62 -11.52
N PHE A 113 0.47 -4.66 -10.58
CA PHE A 113 0.24 -4.06 -9.27
C PHE A 113 0.07 -2.53 -9.33
N HIS A 114 0.65 -1.86 -10.35
CA HIS A 114 0.49 -0.42 -10.50
C HIS A 114 -0.96 -0.04 -10.84
N SER A 115 -1.72 -0.96 -11.44
CA SER A 115 -3.14 -0.79 -11.73
C SER A 115 -3.97 -0.44 -10.49
N PHE A 116 -3.68 -1.01 -9.31
CA PHE A 116 -4.37 -0.64 -8.06
C PHE A 116 -4.21 0.83 -7.70
N ARG A 117 -3.03 1.39 -7.94
CA ARG A 117 -2.74 2.79 -7.66
C ARG A 117 -3.51 3.71 -8.62
N HIS A 118 -3.64 3.33 -9.89
CA HIS A 118 -4.49 4.07 -10.84
C HIS A 118 -5.96 3.99 -10.44
N THR A 119 -6.46 2.80 -10.10
CA THR A 119 -7.83 2.61 -9.61
C THR A 119 -8.09 3.47 -8.38
N PHE A 120 -7.16 3.50 -7.42
CA PHE A 120 -7.24 4.38 -6.27
C PHE A 120 -7.34 5.86 -6.68
N ALA A 121 -6.45 6.34 -7.56
CA ALA A 121 -6.48 7.72 -8.02
C ALA A 121 -7.81 8.08 -8.69
N SER A 122 -8.27 7.25 -9.62
CA SER A 122 -9.52 7.46 -10.35
C SER A 122 -10.74 7.42 -9.43
N LYS A 123 -10.80 6.48 -8.49
CA LYS A 123 -11.90 6.40 -7.52
C LYS A 123 -11.87 7.54 -6.49
N MET A 124 -10.72 8.16 -6.24
CA MET A 124 -10.61 9.24 -5.26
C MET A 124 -10.77 10.64 -5.87
N SER A 125 -10.50 10.79 -7.17
CA SER A 125 -10.64 12.06 -7.89
C SER A 125 -12.07 12.62 -7.74
N GLY A 126 -12.18 13.90 -7.38
CA GLY A 126 -13.46 14.57 -7.12
C GLY A 126 -14.16 14.21 -5.79
N ARG A 127 -13.68 13.20 -5.03
CA ARG A 127 -14.23 12.81 -3.73
C ARG A 127 -13.45 13.37 -2.53
N VAL A 128 -12.19 13.74 -2.75
CA VAL A 128 -11.28 14.32 -1.75
C VAL A 128 -10.57 15.53 -2.31
N LEU A 129 -9.94 16.31 -1.42
CA LEU A 129 -9.10 17.42 -1.84
C LEU A 129 -7.89 16.90 -2.64
N ASP A 130 -7.53 17.60 -3.71
CA ASP A 130 -6.34 17.27 -4.50
C ASP A 130 -5.07 17.22 -3.66
N SER A 131 -4.99 18.02 -2.60
CA SER A 131 -3.86 18.00 -1.67
C SER A 131 -3.76 16.67 -0.92
N GLN A 132 -4.90 16.10 -0.47
CA GLN A 132 -4.97 14.78 0.18
C GLN A 132 -4.64 13.68 -0.82
N LEU A 133 -5.23 13.72 -2.01
CA LEU A 133 -4.98 12.73 -3.06
C LEU A 133 -3.51 12.74 -3.49
N ASN A 134 -2.93 13.92 -3.75
CA ASN A 134 -1.53 14.06 -4.13
C ASN A 134 -0.58 13.62 -3.01
N PHE A 135 -0.93 13.85 -1.74
CA PHE A 135 -0.17 13.35 -0.60
C PHE A 135 -0.15 11.81 -0.55
N LEU A 136 -1.33 11.19 -0.59
CA LEU A 136 -1.50 9.73 -0.56
C LEU A 136 -0.83 9.06 -1.76
N MET A 137 -0.98 9.69 -2.93
CA MET A 137 -0.35 9.25 -4.16
C MET A 137 1.14 9.55 -4.18
N ARG A 138 1.70 10.53 -3.47
CA ARG A 138 3.04 11.05 -3.78
C ARG A 138 3.10 11.50 -5.25
N HIS A 139 2.26 12.46 -5.61
CA HIS A 139 2.45 13.29 -6.79
C HIS A 139 3.08 14.62 -6.35
N GLU A 140 4.08 15.09 -7.09
CA GLU A 140 4.71 16.39 -6.83
C GLU A 140 3.74 17.48 -7.29
N GLY A 141 3.51 18.49 -6.45
CA GLY A 141 2.59 19.56 -6.88
C GLY A 141 2.23 20.68 -5.90
N LYS A 142 2.58 20.66 -4.60
CA LYS A 142 2.16 21.75 -3.69
C LYS A 142 3.21 22.18 -2.65
N SER A 143 2.99 23.39 -2.13
CA SER A 143 3.81 24.14 -1.17
C SER A 143 4.00 23.44 0.18
N GLU A 144 5.08 23.80 0.88
CA GLU A 144 5.52 23.21 2.16
C GLU A 144 4.41 23.20 3.24
N ASN A 145 3.58 24.24 3.30
CA ASN A 145 2.56 24.43 4.34
C ASN A 145 1.38 23.45 4.25
N GLN A 146 0.90 23.14 3.05
CA GLN A 146 -0.21 22.18 2.88
C GLN A 146 0.22 20.75 3.18
N LYS A 147 1.50 20.43 2.96
CA LYS A 147 2.09 19.15 3.38
C LYS A 147 2.09 19.03 4.90
N ARG A 148 2.42 20.10 5.65
CA ARG A 148 2.48 20.08 7.12
C ARG A 148 1.12 19.74 7.76
N TYR A 149 0.05 20.40 7.34
CA TYR A 149 -1.29 20.16 7.90
C TYR A 149 -1.77 18.72 7.69
N ILE A 150 -1.60 18.19 6.46
CA ILE A 150 -2.01 16.83 6.11
C ILE A 150 -1.13 15.76 6.79
N VAL A 151 0.17 16.04 6.95
CA VAL A 151 1.11 15.15 7.66
C VAL A 151 0.76 15.04 9.15
N GLN A 152 0.26 16.13 9.75
CA GLN A 152 0.05 16.19 11.20
C GLN A 152 -1.25 15.53 11.69
N ASN A 153 -2.26 15.35 10.83
CA ASN A 153 -3.54 14.77 11.25
C ASN A 153 -3.90 13.50 10.47
N GLN A 154 -3.61 12.34 11.06
CA GLN A 154 -3.90 11.04 10.44
C GLN A 154 -5.40 10.72 10.37
N LYS A 155 -6.23 11.30 11.25
CA LYS A 155 -7.70 11.12 11.21
C LYS A 155 -8.29 11.72 9.93
N VAL A 156 -7.82 12.92 9.54
CA VAL A 156 -8.24 13.56 8.28
C VAL A 156 -7.86 12.72 7.05
N LEU A 157 -6.68 12.10 7.07
CA LEU A 157 -6.26 11.18 6.00
C LEU A 157 -7.04 9.86 6.02
N LEU A 158 -7.38 9.35 7.20
CA LEU A 158 -8.19 8.16 7.38
C LEU A 158 -9.60 8.37 6.82
N GLU A 159 -10.26 9.47 7.19
CA GLU A 159 -11.54 9.88 6.63
C GLU A 159 -11.46 10.03 5.11
N ALA A 160 -10.38 10.60 4.59
CA ALA A 160 -10.17 10.71 3.15
C ALA A 160 -10.13 9.33 2.48
N ILE A 161 -9.29 8.40 2.95
CA ILE A 161 -9.19 7.07 2.31
C ILE A 161 -10.48 6.26 2.41
N GLN A 162 -11.30 6.48 3.44
CA GLN A 162 -12.60 5.82 3.61
C GLN A 162 -13.67 6.30 2.61
N LYS A 163 -13.47 7.47 1.96
CA LYS A 163 -14.34 7.91 0.86
C LYS A 163 -14.14 7.12 -0.44
N MET A 164 -13.16 6.22 -0.48
CA MET A 164 -13.01 5.32 -1.61
C MET A 164 -14.23 4.40 -1.69
N ASP A 165 -14.96 4.49 -2.79
CA ASP A 165 -16.04 3.55 -3.05
C ASP A 165 -15.46 2.14 -3.27
N ILE A 166 -15.69 1.26 -2.29
CA ILE A 166 -15.29 -0.14 -2.30
C ILE A 166 -16.49 -1.07 -2.54
N ALA A 167 -17.68 -0.53 -2.83
CA ALA A 167 -18.82 -1.34 -3.21
C ALA A 167 -18.52 -2.12 -4.49
N GLY A 168 -18.95 -3.38 -4.53
CA GLY A 168 -18.71 -4.30 -5.65
C GLY A 168 -17.29 -4.85 -5.74
N ILE A 169 -16.37 -4.51 -4.81
CA ILE A 169 -15.08 -5.19 -4.70
C ILE A 169 -15.27 -6.48 -3.91
N ILE A 170 -14.95 -7.61 -4.54
CA ILE A 170 -14.87 -8.91 -3.87
C ILE A 170 -13.51 -9.00 -3.18
N PHE A 171 -13.52 -9.10 -1.85
CA PHE A 171 -12.31 -9.29 -1.06
C PHE A 171 -12.09 -10.77 -0.80
N PRO A 172 -10.84 -11.26 -0.86
CA PRO A 172 -10.55 -12.65 -0.51
C PRO A 172 -10.78 -12.87 0.98
N THR A 173 -11.25 -14.07 1.34
CA THR A 173 -11.19 -14.56 2.72
C THR A 173 -9.77 -15.00 3.01
N LEU A 174 -9.09 -14.34 3.96
CA LEU A 174 -7.82 -14.82 4.48
C LEU A 174 -8.14 -15.94 5.47
N ASN A 175 -7.93 -17.19 5.05
CA ASN A 175 -7.95 -18.36 5.94
C ASN A 175 -6.59 -18.51 6.64
#